data_AF-A0A7R9B5K3-F1
#
_entry.id   AF-A0A7R9B5K3-F1
#
_cell.length_a   1.000
_cell.length_b   1.000
_cell.length_c   1.000
_cell.angle_alpha   90.00
_cell.angle_beta   90.00
_cell.angle_gamma   90.00
#
_symmetry.space_group_name_H-M   'P 1'
#
loop_
_entity.id
_entity.type
_entity.pdbx_description
1 polymer ?
#
loop_
_entity_poly.entity_id
_entity_poly.type
_entity_poly.pdbx_seq_one_letter_code
_entity_poly.pdbx_strand_id
1 'polypeptide(L)'
;MEELAWRLHNIKMFWPGSTNKVAVLLTLPVDKIKKISSLAAQESNIIPQKTRINYLSDMLQCSISDICDLSSRYFFIHTVPFARLSSILKILLDAGVTPKDILKDVWVFRYNLQSIQSRLDRIKESGILGIKPWMDVLSIENDTKTGLCRDTQDSKAVLGDQFIQEALQRRSDSKAVLGDQSIQEYLCKRLNCSEAAFRYMTKKQPAILKVHVTKLQETLDFLFEEGFSSNQVQQMPRVLCHSLDTIQMRLTELRDLGYNPISLSILCKSLHEYSEFKHKMSGSRKQIAL
;
A
#
# COMPACT_ATOMS: atom_id res chain seq x y z
N MET A 1 -0.78 -35.17 -28.42
CA MET A 1 -2.05 -35.67 -27.82
C MET A 1 -1.81 -36.28 -26.44
N GLU A 2 -0.84 -37.18 -26.29
CA GLU A 2 -0.52 -37.85 -25.01
C GLU A 2 -0.10 -36.88 -23.88
N GLU A 3 0.77 -35.90 -24.17
CA GLU A 3 1.21 -34.95 -23.14
C GLU A 3 0.06 -34.08 -22.60
N LEU A 4 -0.83 -33.61 -23.48
CA LEU A 4 -1.99 -32.81 -23.09
C LEU A 4 -2.95 -33.61 -22.21
N ALA A 5 -3.21 -34.88 -22.56
CA ALA A 5 -4.02 -35.78 -21.76
C ALA A 5 -3.39 -36.04 -20.38
N TRP A 6 -2.07 -36.22 -20.32
CA TRP A 6 -1.33 -36.38 -19.06
C TRP A 6 -1.42 -35.14 -18.17
N ARG A 7 -1.27 -33.94 -18.75
CA ARG A 7 -1.40 -32.66 -18.02
C ARG A 7 -2.81 -32.48 -17.46
N LEU A 8 -3.84 -32.76 -18.27
CA LEU A 8 -5.24 -32.68 -17.83
C LEU A 8 -5.56 -33.66 -16.69
N HIS A 9 -5.04 -34.89 -16.75
CA HIS A 9 -5.20 -35.87 -15.69
C HIS A 9 -4.57 -35.39 -14.37
N ASN A 10 -3.33 -34.88 -14.40
CA ASN A 10 -2.63 -34.44 -13.21
C ASN A 10 -3.23 -33.17 -12.59
N ILE A 11 -3.73 -32.24 -13.40
CA ILE A 11 -4.32 -31.00 -12.88
C ILE A 11 -5.66 -31.26 -12.18
N LYS A 12 -6.45 -32.23 -12.63
CA LYS A 12 -7.71 -32.63 -11.97
C LYS A 12 -7.52 -33.06 -10.52
N MET A 13 -6.32 -33.53 -10.14
CA MET A 13 -6.03 -33.96 -8.76
C MET A 13 -5.97 -32.81 -7.77
N PHE A 14 -5.72 -31.58 -8.22
CA PHE A 14 -5.58 -30.41 -7.34
C PHE A 14 -6.44 -29.22 -7.77
N TRP A 15 -7.28 -29.39 -8.79
CA TRP A 15 -8.14 -28.33 -9.33
C TRP A 15 -9.57 -28.82 -9.64
N PRO A 16 -10.65 -28.22 -9.09
CA PRO A 16 -11.97 -28.85 -9.04
C PRO A 16 -12.85 -28.73 -10.30
N GLY A 17 -12.45 -27.96 -11.31
CA GLY A 17 -13.13 -27.97 -12.62
C GLY A 17 -13.78 -26.65 -13.02
N SER A 18 -13.06 -25.92 -13.86
CA SER A 18 -13.59 -25.23 -15.05
C SER A 18 -12.39 -24.97 -15.95
N THR A 19 -12.41 -25.47 -17.18
CA THR A 19 -11.25 -25.57 -18.08
C THR A 19 -10.68 -24.21 -18.50
N ASN A 20 -11.50 -23.16 -18.54
CA ASN A 20 -11.11 -21.87 -19.09
C ASN A 20 -10.08 -21.12 -18.24
N LYS A 21 -10.04 -21.34 -16.92
CA LYS A 21 -9.05 -20.71 -16.01
C LYS A 21 -7.84 -21.61 -15.69
N VAL A 22 -7.87 -22.86 -16.16
CA VAL A 22 -6.78 -23.85 -15.99
C VAL A 22 -5.75 -23.76 -17.12
N ALA A 23 -6.04 -23.00 -18.18
CA ALA A 23 -5.13 -22.84 -19.31
C ALA A 23 -3.73 -22.38 -18.87
N VAL A 24 -3.63 -21.49 -17.88
CA VAL A 24 -2.35 -21.02 -17.31
C VAL A 24 -1.61 -22.14 -16.56
N LEU A 25 -2.30 -23.13 -16.02
CA LEU A 25 -1.67 -24.27 -15.37
C LEU A 25 -1.19 -25.31 -16.41
N LEU A 26 -1.89 -25.42 -17.53
CA LEU A 26 -1.46 -26.26 -18.65
C LEU A 26 -0.17 -25.75 -19.30
N THR A 27 0.16 -24.46 -19.16
CA THR A 27 1.42 -23.87 -19.66
C THR A 27 2.59 -24.00 -18.67
N LEU A 28 2.36 -24.50 -17.44
CA LEU A 28 3.45 -24.69 -16.48
C LEU A 28 4.45 -25.77 -16.93
N PRO A 29 5.73 -25.67 -16.56
CA PRO A 29 6.70 -26.75 -16.76
C PRO A 29 6.21 -28.07 -16.14
N VAL A 30 6.46 -29.19 -16.83
CA VAL A 30 6.02 -30.54 -16.42
C VAL A 30 6.46 -30.85 -14.98
N ASP A 31 7.67 -30.47 -14.58
CA ASP A 31 8.20 -30.74 -13.24
C ASP A 31 7.41 -30.02 -12.14
N LYS A 32 6.92 -28.81 -12.42
CA LYS A 32 6.05 -28.08 -11.48
C LYS A 32 4.71 -28.78 -11.32
N ILE A 33 4.13 -29.27 -12.43
CA ILE A 33 2.86 -30.02 -12.41
C ILE A 33 3.03 -31.33 -11.63
N LYS A 34 4.11 -32.08 -11.87
CA LYS A 34 4.44 -33.30 -11.13
C LYS A 34 4.55 -33.03 -9.62
N LYS A 35 5.29 -31.98 -9.26
CA LYS A 35 5.48 -31.59 -7.86
C LYS A 35 4.15 -31.26 -7.17
N ILE A 36 3.29 -30.45 -7.80
CA ILE A 36 1.99 -30.10 -7.21
C ILE A 36 1.09 -31.33 -7.11
N SER A 37 1.01 -32.13 -8.19
CA SER A 37 0.19 -33.36 -8.21
C SER A 37 0.61 -34.31 -7.08
N SER A 38 1.91 -34.50 -6.89
CA SER A 38 2.45 -35.31 -5.80
C SER A 38 2.11 -34.74 -4.41
N LEU A 39 2.29 -33.43 -4.19
CA LEU A 39 1.94 -32.79 -2.92
C LEU A 39 0.44 -32.89 -2.63
N ALA A 40 -0.40 -32.64 -3.64
CA ALA A 40 -1.84 -32.74 -3.51
C ALA A 40 -2.30 -34.15 -3.18
N ALA A 41 -1.68 -35.18 -3.78
CA ALA A 41 -1.96 -36.57 -3.45
C ALA A 41 -1.59 -36.89 -2.00
N GLN A 42 -0.43 -36.43 -1.52
CA GLN A 42 0.01 -36.62 -0.13
C GLN A 42 -0.90 -35.93 0.89
N GLU A 43 -1.40 -34.74 0.55
CA GLU A 43 -2.20 -33.91 1.45
C GLU A 43 -3.71 -34.20 1.38
N SER A 44 -4.17 -34.94 0.38
CA SER A 44 -5.59 -35.27 0.17
C SER A 44 -6.26 -35.89 1.40
N ASN A 45 -5.51 -36.64 2.21
CA ASN A 45 -6.00 -37.28 3.44
C ASN A 45 -6.01 -36.32 4.65
N ILE A 46 -5.30 -35.19 4.57
CA ILE A 46 -5.12 -34.24 5.68
C ILE A 46 -6.03 -33.02 5.49
N ILE A 47 -6.35 -32.66 4.24
CA ILE A 47 -7.16 -31.49 3.91
C ILE A 47 -8.64 -31.84 4.06
N PRO A 48 -9.41 -31.15 4.94
CA PRO A 48 -10.82 -31.46 5.20
C PRO A 48 -11.71 -31.48 3.95
N GLN A 49 -11.34 -30.71 2.91
CA GLN A 49 -12.11 -30.55 1.68
C GLN A 49 -11.46 -31.19 0.45
N LYS A 50 -10.55 -32.16 0.67
CA LYS A 50 -9.83 -32.92 -0.37
C LYS A 50 -8.83 -32.11 -1.21
N THR A 51 -9.10 -30.83 -1.49
CA THR A 51 -8.19 -29.94 -2.21
C THR A 51 -7.94 -28.65 -1.44
N ARG A 52 -6.73 -28.09 -1.58
CA ARG A 52 -6.38 -26.78 -1.01
C ARG A 52 -7.29 -25.66 -1.52
N ILE A 53 -7.74 -25.77 -2.77
CA ILE A 53 -8.57 -24.77 -3.42
C ILE A 53 -9.94 -24.71 -2.76
N ASN A 54 -10.58 -25.86 -2.54
CA ASN A 54 -11.85 -25.92 -1.83
C ASN A 54 -11.68 -25.39 -0.40
N TYR A 55 -10.65 -25.86 0.31
CA TYR A 55 -10.35 -25.40 1.67
C TYR A 55 -10.22 -23.87 1.75
N LEU A 56 -9.44 -23.25 0.86
CA LEU A 56 -9.29 -21.79 0.82
C LEU A 56 -10.58 -21.08 0.40
N SER A 57 -11.33 -21.65 -0.54
CA SER A 57 -12.61 -21.09 -1.02
C SER A 57 -13.59 -20.94 0.13
N ASP A 58 -13.70 -21.98 0.96
CA ASP A 58 -14.65 -22.04 2.06
C ASP A 58 -14.20 -21.17 3.24
N MET A 59 -12.92 -21.27 3.63
CA MET A 59 -12.39 -20.47 4.74
C MET A 59 -12.38 -18.97 4.43
N LEU A 60 -12.16 -18.59 3.17
CA LEU A 60 -12.13 -17.18 2.74
C LEU A 60 -13.47 -16.70 2.16
N GLN A 61 -14.50 -17.55 2.16
CA GLN A 61 -15.85 -17.24 1.66
C GLN A 61 -15.84 -16.58 0.27
N CYS A 62 -15.04 -17.13 -0.64
CA CYS A 62 -14.89 -16.61 -2.00
C CYS A 62 -15.13 -17.71 -3.03
N SER A 63 -15.22 -17.35 -4.31
CA SER A 63 -15.48 -18.34 -5.34
C SER A 63 -14.22 -19.18 -5.60
N ILE A 64 -14.42 -20.46 -5.95
CA ILE A 64 -13.34 -21.34 -6.42
C ILE A 64 -12.57 -20.64 -7.55
N SER A 65 -13.28 -19.91 -8.42
CA SER A 65 -12.72 -19.14 -9.53
C SER A 65 -11.69 -18.08 -9.11
N ASP A 66 -11.86 -17.47 -7.93
CA ASP A 66 -10.98 -16.43 -7.40
C ASP A 66 -9.72 -17.05 -6.79
N ILE A 67 -9.86 -18.14 -6.02
CA ILE A 67 -8.71 -18.89 -5.48
C ILE A 67 -7.87 -19.49 -6.62
N CYS A 68 -8.53 -19.94 -7.67
CA CYS A 68 -7.92 -20.41 -8.88
C CYS A 68 -7.03 -19.34 -9.55
N ASP A 69 -7.59 -18.15 -9.76
CA ASP A 69 -6.85 -17.01 -10.32
C ASP A 69 -5.68 -16.59 -9.42
N LEU A 70 -5.94 -16.51 -8.11
CA LEU A 70 -4.94 -16.21 -7.09
C LEU A 70 -3.79 -17.22 -7.11
N SER A 71 -4.08 -18.52 -7.11
CA SER A 71 -3.07 -19.58 -7.06
C SER A 71 -2.24 -19.66 -8.34
N SER A 72 -2.84 -19.26 -9.48
CA SER A 72 -2.13 -19.13 -10.75
C SER A 72 -1.12 -17.98 -10.72
N ARG A 73 -1.47 -16.86 -10.08
CA ARG A 73 -0.55 -15.73 -9.87
C ARG A 73 0.50 -16.02 -8.79
N TYR A 74 0.12 -16.73 -7.73
CA TYR A 74 0.94 -17.01 -6.56
C TYR A 74 1.18 -18.50 -6.37
N PHE A 75 2.09 -19.04 -7.18
CA PHE A 75 2.39 -20.48 -7.23
C PHE A 75 2.77 -21.10 -5.88
N PHE A 76 3.34 -20.31 -4.95
CA PHE A 76 3.74 -20.82 -3.64
C PHE A 76 2.57 -21.34 -2.79
N ILE A 77 1.32 -20.94 -3.10
CA ILE A 77 0.12 -21.45 -2.44
C ILE A 77 0.00 -22.97 -2.55
N HIS A 78 0.56 -23.57 -3.61
CA HIS A 78 0.59 -25.02 -3.78
C HIS A 78 1.79 -25.71 -3.10
N THR A 79 2.81 -24.95 -2.68
CA THR A 79 4.08 -25.53 -2.20
C THR A 79 4.37 -25.25 -0.73
N VAL A 80 3.75 -24.23 -0.13
CA VAL A 80 3.82 -24.01 1.33
C VAL A 80 3.22 -25.22 2.04
N PRO A 81 3.81 -25.74 3.13
CA PRO A 81 3.24 -26.88 3.86
C PRO A 81 1.80 -26.59 4.31
N PHE A 82 0.87 -27.52 4.06
CA PHE A 82 -0.55 -27.29 4.38
C PHE A 82 -0.77 -26.94 5.87
N ALA A 83 -0.07 -27.62 6.78
CA ALA A 83 -0.16 -27.32 8.22
C ALA A 83 0.19 -25.87 8.58
N ARG A 84 1.17 -25.27 7.87
CA ARG A 84 1.51 -23.85 8.06
C ARG A 84 0.41 -22.96 7.51
N LEU A 85 -0.05 -23.24 6.29
CA LEU A 85 -1.11 -22.47 5.62
C LEU A 85 -2.39 -22.45 6.46
N SER A 86 -2.84 -23.61 6.96
CA SER A 86 -4.05 -23.72 7.78
C SER A 86 -3.89 -23.03 9.14
N SER A 87 -2.72 -23.14 9.78
CA SER A 87 -2.45 -22.47 11.06
C SER A 87 -2.44 -20.94 10.92
N ILE A 88 -1.78 -20.42 9.89
CA ILE A 88 -1.76 -18.97 9.61
C ILE A 88 -3.17 -18.46 9.32
N LEU A 89 -3.93 -19.18 8.48
CA LEU A 89 -5.28 -18.80 8.13
C LEU A 89 -6.19 -18.73 9.37
N LYS A 90 -6.09 -19.73 10.24
CA LYS A 90 -6.84 -19.77 11.50
C LYS A 90 -6.50 -18.57 12.40
N ILE A 91 -5.22 -18.31 12.63
CA ILE A 91 -4.78 -17.19 13.49
C ILE A 91 -5.27 -15.84 12.95
N LEU A 92 -5.19 -15.61 11.64
CA LEU A 92 -5.66 -14.36 11.02
C LEU A 92 -7.17 -14.18 11.18
N LEU A 93 -7.96 -15.24 10.93
CA LEU A 93 -9.41 -15.19 11.08
C LEU A 93 -9.83 -15.03 12.54
N ASP A 94 -9.18 -15.74 13.47
CA ASP A 94 -9.40 -15.62 14.92
C ASP A 94 -9.02 -14.21 15.44
N ALA A 95 -8.08 -13.54 14.79
CA ALA A 95 -7.74 -12.14 15.08
C ALA A 95 -8.68 -11.12 14.42
N GLY A 96 -9.67 -11.56 13.63
CA GLY A 96 -10.66 -10.69 12.99
C GLY A 96 -10.19 -10.07 11.67
N VAL A 97 -9.11 -10.58 11.06
CA VAL A 97 -8.69 -10.14 9.72
C VAL A 97 -9.73 -10.59 8.70
N THR A 98 -10.22 -9.66 7.89
CA THR A 98 -11.29 -10.00 6.94
C THR A 98 -10.76 -10.89 5.80
N PRO A 99 -11.55 -11.87 5.31
CA PRO A 99 -11.14 -12.69 4.16
C PRO A 99 -10.74 -11.88 2.93
N LYS A 100 -11.45 -10.76 2.68
CA LYS A 100 -11.15 -9.84 1.58
C LYS A 100 -9.76 -9.23 1.70
N ASP A 101 -9.30 -8.93 2.91
CA ASP A 101 -7.97 -8.39 3.09
C ASP A 101 -6.91 -9.48 2.96
N ILE A 102 -7.15 -10.71 3.47
CA ILE A 102 -6.25 -11.86 3.26
C ILE A 102 -6.04 -12.15 1.76
N LEU A 103 -7.11 -12.12 0.97
CA LEU A 103 -7.04 -12.32 -0.48
C LEU A 103 -6.23 -11.25 -1.22
N LYS A 104 -6.13 -10.03 -0.67
CA LYS A 104 -5.29 -8.97 -1.23
C LYS A 104 -3.80 -9.22 -0.97
N ASP A 105 -3.47 -9.91 0.13
CA ASP A 105 -2.09 -10.16 0.53
C ASP A 105 -1.86 -11.60 1.00
N VAL A 106 -1.71 -12.48 0.02
CA VAL A 106 -1.51 -13.91 0.25
C VAL A 106 -0.06 -14.26 0.57
N TRP A 107 0.86 -13.29 0.52
CA TRP A 107 2.24 -13.50 0.94
C TRP A 107 2.37 -13.81 2.42
N VAL A 108 1.35 -13.45 3.22
CA VAL A 108 1.25 -13.79 4.64
C VAL A 108 1.51 -15.27 4.93
N PHE A 109 1.16 -16.19 4.02
CA PHE A 109 1.37 -17.63 4.19
C PHE A 109 2.84 -18.08 4.14
N ARG A 110 3.77 -17.19 3.73
CA ARG A 110 5.21 -17.50 3.71
C ARG A 110 5.93 -17.11 5.00
N TYR A 111 5.26 -16.40 5.91
CA TYR A 111 5.86 -15.93 7.15
C TYR A 111 5.89 -17.00 8.25
N ASN A 112 6.67 -16.72 9.28
CA ASN A 112 6.73 -17.54 10.48
C ASN A 112 5.46 -17.31 11.32
N LEU A 113 4.86 -18.40 11.79
CA LEU A 113 3.68 -18.42 12.64
C LEU A 113 3.88 -17.59 13.92
N GLN A 114 5.04 -17.74 14.57
CA GLN A 114 5.32 -17.02 15.82
C GLN A 114 5.37 -15.51 15.60
N SER A 115 5.98 -15.07 14.50
CA SER A 115 6.07 -13.64 14.15
C SER A 115 4.71 -13.03 13.86
N ILE A 116 3.81 -13.77 13.19
CA ILE A 116 2.43 -13.34 12.96
C ILE A 116 1.70 -13.20 14.30
N GLN A 117 1.80 -14.20 15.18
CA GLN A 117 1.11 -14.20 16.47
C GLN A 117 1.53 -13.00 17.34
N SER A 118 2.85 -12.80 17.53
CA SER A 118 3.36 -11.68 18.35
C SER A 118 2.96 -10.30 17.80
N ARG A 119 2.77 -10.17 16.48
CA ARG A 119 2.29 -8.92 15.87
C ARG A 119 0.81 -8.70 16.12
N LEU A 120 0.00 -9.73 15.92
CA LEU A 120 -1.44 -9.65 16.18
C LEU A 120 -1.75 -9.33 17.63
N ASP A 121 -0.99 -9.89 18.58
CA ASP A 121 -1.16 -9.60 20.01
C ASP A 121 -0.91 -8.12 20.32
N ARG A 122 0.14 -7.52 19.73
CA ARG A 122 0.44 -6.09 19.87
C ARG A 122 -0.61 -5.19 19.21
N ILE A 123 -1.13 -5.60 18.05
CA ILE A 123 -2.20 -4.85 17.38
C ILE A 123 -3.46 -4.85 18.25
N LYS A 124 -3.80 -5.99 18.87
CA LYS A 124 -4.91 -6.10 19.83
C LYS A 124 -4.71 -5.20 21.04
N GLU A 125 -3.51 -5.22 21.64
CA GLU A 125 -3.16 -4.35 22.78
C GLU A 125 -3.29 -2.85 22.44
N SER A 126 -3.00 -2.48 21.19
CA SER A 126 -3.04 -1.09 20.74
C SER A 126 -4.45 -0.53 20.40
N GLY A 127 -5.49 -1.38 20.41
CA GLY A 127 -6.86 -0.95 20.11
C GLY A 127 -7.05 -0.44 18.66
N ILE A 128 -6.25 -0.92 17.70
CA ILE A 128 -6.47 -0.66 16.28
C ILE A 128 -7.64 -1.53 15.80
N LEU A 129 -8.71 -0.88 15.35
CA LEU A 129 -9.85 -1.55 14.71
C LEU A 129 -9.59 -1.70 13.21
N GLY A 130 -9.73 -2.92 12.68
CA GLY A 130 -9.56 -3.22 11.25
C GLY A 130 -8.14 -3.64 10.87
N ILE A 131 -7.70 -4.79 11.42
CA ILE A 131 -6.42 -5.41 11.10
C ILE A 131 -6.43 -5.84 9.63
N LYS A 132 -5.52 -5.27 8.83
CA LYS A 132 -5.28 -5.76 7.46
C LYS A 132 -4.08 -6.71 7.51
N PRO A 133 -4.00 -7.77 6.70
CA PRO A 133 -2.86 -8.68 6.72
C PRO A 133 -1.54 -7.98 6.39
N TRP A 134 -1.57 -6.85 5.67
CA TRP A 134 -0.39 -5.99 5.47
C TRP A 134 -0.02 -5.10 6.66
N MET A 135 -0.86 -5.02 7.71
CA MET A 135 -0.45 -4.50 9.02
C MET A 135 0.38 -5.53 9.79
N ASP A 136 0.33 -6.82 9.40
CA ASP A 136 1.34 -7.83 9.74
C ASP A 136 2.48 -7.89 8.71
N VAL A 137 2.33 -7.27 7.53
CA VAL A 137 3.17 -7.50 6.35
C VAL A 137 3.45 -6.19 5.57
N LEU A 138 4.56 -5.52 5.93
CA LEU A 138 5.52 -4.77 5.08
C LEU A 138 6.62 -4.27 6.05
N SER A 139 7.92 -4.37 5.78
CA SER A 139 8.60 -4.20 4.50
C SER A 139 9.66 -5.27 4.24
N ILE A 140 9.57 -5.89 3.06
CA ILE A 140 10.72 -5.90 2.16
C ILE A 140 10.17 -5.40 0.84
N GLU A 141 10.32 -4.11 0.59
CA GLU A 141 10.40 -3.69 -0.80
C GLU A 141 11.58 -4.42 -1.43
N ASN A 142 11.30 -5.03 -2.57
CA ASN A 142 12.27 -5.64 -3.44
C ASN A 142 13.29 -4.58 -3.86
N ASP A 143 14.42 -4.51 -3.18
CA ASP A 143 15.66 -4.08 -3.83
C ASP A 143 16.25 -5.29 -4.55
N THR A 144 15.66 -5.66 -5.70
CA THR A 144 16.20 -6.71 -6.58
C THR A 144 17.48 -6.28 -7.31
N LYS A 145 18.12 -5.16 -6.94
CA LYS A 145 19.39 -4.73 -7.54
C LYS A 145 20.64 -5.07 -6.74
N THR A 146 20.53 -5.53 -5.49
CA THR A 146 21.69 -6.00 -4.74
C THR A 146 21.42 -7.41 -4.24
N GLY A 147 22.03 -8.40 -4.90
CA GLY A 147 21.88 -9.82 -4.60
C GLY A 147 22.53 -10.26 -3.27
N LEU A 148 22.27 -9.53 -2.18
CA LEU A 148 22.86 -9.73 -0.86
C LEU A 148 21.86 -9.43 0.26
N CYS A 149 20.85 -10.28 0.40
CA CYS A 149 20.10 -10.40 1.66
C CYS A 149 20.06 -11.89 2.04
N ARG A 150 21.17 -12.37 2.61
CA ARG A 150 21.23 -13.66 3.30
C ARG A 150 20.40 -13.58 4.59
N ASP A 151 19.76 -14.70 4.88
CA ASP A 151 18.82 -14.91 5.96
C ASP A 151 19.32 -14.50 7.35
N THR A 152 18.61 -13.56 7.99
CA THR A 152 18.39 -13.58 9.44
C THR A 152 16.93 -13.19 9.71
N GLN A 153 16.23 -14.01 10.49
CA GLN A 153 14.84 -13.76 10.89
C GLN A 153 14.72 -12.49 11.75
N ASP A 154 15.80 -12.07 12.41
CA ASP A 154 15.81 -10.95 13.35
C ASP A 154 15.68 -9.58 12.68
N SER A 155 16.35 -9.34 11.54
CA SER A 155 16.28 -8.05 10.83
C SER A 155 14.89 -7.77 10.23
N LYS A 156 14.09 -8.81 9.96
CA LYS A 156 12.72 -8.69 9.41
C LYS A 156 11.66 -8.46 10.49
N ALA A 157 11.95 -8.88 11.74
CA ALA A 157 11.09 -8.60 12.89
C ALA A 157 11.15 -7.12 13.26
N VAL A 158 12.36 -6.56 13.36
CA VAL A 158 12.64 -5.15 13.72
C VAL A 158 11.97 -4.16 12.77
N LEU A 159 11.99 -4.42 11.47
CA LEU A 159 11.35 -3.53 10.49
C LEU A 159 9.83 -3.46 10.68
N GLY A 160 9.16 -4.61 10.89
CA GLY A 160 7.72 -4.62 11.16
C GLY A 160 7.33 -3.89 12.45
N ASP A 161 8.22 -3.91 13.45
CA ASP A 161 8.00 -3.23 14.72
C ASP A 161 8.02 -1.71 14.57
N GLN A 162 8.95 -1.19 13.75
CA GLN A 162 9.01 0.23 13.44
C GLN A 162 7.74 0.72 12.72
N PHE A 163 7.22 -0.03 11.75
CA PHE A 163 6.01 0.36 11.02
C PHE A 163 4.77 0.44 11.92
N ILE A 164 4.62 -0.50 12.86
CA ILE A 164 3.52 -0.48 13.83
C ILE A 164 3.63 0.75 14.72
N GLN A 165 4.84 1.05 15.24
CA GLN A 165 5.06 2.24 16.05
C GLN A 165 4.77 3.53 15.29
N GLU A 166 5.26 3.65 14.05
CA GLU A 166 4.96 4.80 13.20
C GLU A 166 3.47 4.91 12.87
N ALA A 167 2.75 3.79 12.69
CA ALA A 167 1.30 3.82 12.46
C ALA A 167 0.53 4.29 13.68
N LEU A 168 0.93 3.84 14.87
CA LEU A 168 0.39 4.31 16.14
C LEU A 168 0.70 5.80 16.35
N GLN A 169 1.94 6.20 16.08
CA GLN A 169 2.35 7.60 16.15
C GLN A 169 1.54 8.47 15.19
N ARG A 170 1.42 8.07 13.91
CA ARG A 170 0.61 8.77 12.90
C ARG A 170 -0.85 8.93 13.33
N ARG A 171 -1.43 7.92 14.00
CA ARG A 171 -2.81 8.01 14.53
C ARG A 171 -2.88 8.95 15.72
N SER A 172 -1.93 8.86 16.65
CA SER A 172 -1.81 9.77 17.80
C SER A 172 -1.69 11.21 17.34
N ASP A 173 -0.77 11.49 16.41
CA ASP A 173 -0.58 12.81 15.84
C ASP A 173 -1.84 13.28 15.11
N SER A 174 -2.44 12.44 14.27
CA SER A 174 -3.68 12.79 13.58
C SER A 174 -4.81 13.15 14.55
N LYS A 175 -4.91 12.44 15.68
CA LYS A 175 -5.87 12.72 16.73
C LYS A 175 -5.54 14.02 17.46
N ALA A 176 -4.26 14.32 17.69
CA ALA A 176 -3.83 15.58 18.28
C ALA A 176 -4.17 16.79 17.39
N VAL A 177 -4.09 16.63 16.06
CA VAL A 177 -4.44 17.70 15.11
C VAL A 177 -5.95 17.86 14.92
N LEU A 178 -6.67 16.76 14.71
CA LEU A 178 -8.10 16.80 14.37
C LEU A 178 -9.02 16.92 15.59
N GLY A 179 -8.60 16.42 16.75
CA GLY A 179 -9.50 16.16 17.87
C GLY A 179 -10.64 15.23 17.42
N ASP A 180 -11.88 15.66 17.63
CA ASP A 180 -13.10 14.94 17.22
C ASP A 180 -13.62 15.39 15.84
N GLN A 181 -12.92 16.32 15.17
CA GLN A 181 -13.38 16.89 13.91
C GLN A 181 -13.01 16.02 12.71
N SER A 182 -13.82 16.09 11.64
CA SER A 182 -13.44 15.49 10.36
C SER A 182 -12.33 16.28 9.64
N ILE A 183 -11.58 15.64 8.74
CA ILE A 183 -10.58 16.34 7.89
C ILE A 183 -11.23 17.48 7.10
N GLN A 184 -12.48 17.29 6.66
CA GLN A 184 -13.25 18.31 5.98
C GLN A 184 -13.51 19.51 6.90
N GLU A 185 -14.03 19.30 8.11
CA GLU A 185 -14.27 20.38 9.07
C GLU A 185 -12.97 21.13 9.43
N TYR A 186 -11.89 20.38 9.66
CA TYR A 186 -10.57 20.95 9.94
C TYR A 186 -10.10 21.87 8.81
N LEU A 187 -10.13 21.40 7.55
CA LEU A 187 -9.69 22.19 6.41
C LEU A 187 -10.62 23.35 6.11
N CYS A 188 -11.95 23.19 6.21
CA CYS A 188 -12.91 24.29 6.07
C CYS A 188 -12.65 25.39 7.09
N LYS A 189 -12.37 25.03 8.35
CA LYS A 189 -12.06 25.99 9.42
C LYS A 189 -10.72 26.69 9.18
N ARG A 190 -9.66 25.93 8.86
CA ARG A 190 -8.31 26.47 8.63
C ARG A 190 -8.23 27.34 7.39
N LEU A 191 -8.96 26.99 6.34
CA LEU A 191 -9.05 27.77 5.11
C LEU A 191 -10.19 28.80 5.14
N ASN A 192 -10.95 28.93 6.23
CA ASN A 192 -12.11 29.83 6.28
C ASN A 192 -13.00 29.71 5.02
N CYS A 193 -13.33 28.48 4.62
CA CYS A 193 -14.09 28.20 3.41
C CYS A 193 -15.37 27.41 3.73
N SER A 194 -16.40 27.60 2.89
CA SER A 194 -17.66 26.88 3.05
C SER A 194 -17.51 25.42 2.61
N GLU A 195 -18.38 24.55 3.11
CA GLU A 195 -18.43 23.14 2.68
C GLU A 195 -18.62 23.02 1.15
N ALA A 196 -19.42 23.90 0.54
CA ALA A 196 -19.58 23.93 -0.91
C ALA A 196 -18.28 24.27 -1.64
N ALA A 197 -17.51 25.25 -1.14
CA ALA A 197 -16.20 25.59 -1.68
C ALA A 197 -15.19 24.45 -1.51
N PHE A 198 -15.19 23.78 -0.35
CA PHE A 198 -14.36 22.61 -0.09
C PHE A 198 -14.68 21.44 -1.02
N ARG A 199 -15.97 21.15 -1.24
CA ARG A 199 -16.41 20.12 -2.20
C ARG A 199 -15.95 20.44 -3.62
N TYR A 200 -15.99 21.70 -4.02
CA TYR A 200 -15.48 22.12 -5.33
C TYR A 200 -13.96 21.95 -5.44
N MET A 201 -13.23 22.34 -4.39
CA MET A 201 -11.78 22.20 -4.28
C MET A 201 -11.33 20.73 -4.35
N THR A 202 -11.98 19.84 -3.61
CA THR A 202 -11.68 18.40 -3.60
C THR A 202 -12.12 17.69 -4.89
N LYS A 203 -13.16 18.18 -5.57
CA LYS A 203 -13.51 17.70 -6.92
C LYS A 203 -12.40 18.02 -7.94
N LYS A 204 -11.78 19.20 -7.84
CA LYS A 204 -10.64 19.61 -8.68
C LYS A 204 -9.35 18.88 -8.30
N GLN A 205 -9.12 18.66 -7.01
CA GLN A 205 -7.92 18.02 -6.48
C GLN A 205 -8.27 16.91 -5.47
N PRO A 206 -8.65 15.70 -5.94
CA PRO A 206 -9.05 14.60 -5.04
C PRO A 206 -7.91 14.08 -4.16
N ALA A 207 -6.66 14.32 -4.56
CA ALA A 207 -5.49 13.83 -3.85
C ALA A 207 -5.36 14.42 -2.43
N ILE A 208 -5.95 15.60 -2.15
CA ILE A 208 -5.89 16.25 -0.83
C ILE A 208 -6.47 15.35 0.26
N LEU A 209 -7.54 14.60 -0.05
CA LEU A 209 -8.18 13.69 0.90
C LEU A 209 -7.29 12.49 1.30
N LYS A 210 -6.21 12.25 0.55
CA LYS A 210 -5.24 11.19 0.84
C LYS A 210 -4.00 11.69 1.58
N VAL A 211 -3.83 13.00 1.69
CA VAL A 211 -2.68 13.60 2.39
C VAL A 211 -2.89 13.48 3.89
N HIS A 212 -1.83 13.11 4.62
CA HIS A 212 -1.87 13.04 6.08
C HIS A 212 -2.16 14.40 6.70
N VAL A 213 -2.98 14.42 7.76
CA VAL A 213 -3.43 15.67 8.39
C VAL A 213 -2.28 16.46 9.02
N THR A 214 -1.28 15.79 9.60
CA THR A 214 -0.07 16.44 10.14
C THR A 214 0.66 17.20 9.06
N LYS A 215 0.88 16.58 7.90
CA LYS A 215 1.48 17.23 6.73
C LYS A 215 0.63 18.40 6.24
N LEU A 216 -0.70 18.26 6.21
CA LEU A 216 -1.60 19.36 5.84
C LEU A 216 -1.47 20.53 6.82
N GLN A 217 -1.39 20.25 8.12
CA GLN A 217 -1.16 21.26 9.16
C GLN A 217 0.17 21.97 8.94
N GLU A 218 1.29 21.23 8.89
CA GLU A 218 2.63 21.79 8.70
C GLU A 218 2.71 22.64 7.42
N THR A 219 2.12 22.16 6.33
CA THR A 219 2.11 22.90 5.06
C THR A 219 1.29 24.17 5.17
N LEU A 220 0.12 24.15 5.82
CA LEU A 220 -0.72 25.34 5.98
C LEU A 220 -0.07 26.36 6.92
N ASP A 221 0.48 25.92 8.05
CA ASP A 221 1.17 26.79 9.00
C ASP A 221 2.35 27.47 8.33
N PHE A 222 3.19 26.72 7.62
CA PHE A 222 4.32 27.28 6.86
C PHE A 222 3.87 28.28 5.78
N LEU A 223 2.82 27.98 5.00
CA LEU A 223 2.32 28.90 3.98
C LEU A 223 1.77 30.20 4.60
N PHE A 224 1.09 30.12 5.74
CA PHE A 224 0.56 31.28 6.44
C PHE A 224 1.67 32.13 7.07
N GLU A 225 2.71 31.50 7.62
CA GLU A 225 3.93 32.17 8.11
C GLU A 225 4.68 32.90 6.99
N GLU A 226 4.75 32.31 5.80
CA GLU A 226 5.29 32.95 4.59
C GLU A 226 4.37 34.03 4.00
N GLY A 227 3.22 34.30 4.63
CA GLY A 227 2.31 35.40 4.29
C GLY A 227 1.29 35.06 3.20
N PHE A 228 1.14 33.80 2.81
CA PHE A 228 0.08 33.39 1.89
C PHE A 228 -1.28 33.41 2.60
N SER A 229 -2.26 34.04 1.97
CA SER A 229 -3.64 34.05 2.43
C SER A 229 -4.34 32.71 2.15
N SER A 230 -5.36 32.39 2.96
CA SER A 230 -6.21 31.25 2.70
C SER A 230 -6.82 31.26 1.28
N ASN A 231 -7.23 32.43 0.78
CA ASN A 231 -7.79 32.55 -0.57
C ASN A 231 -6.82 32.07 -1.64
N GLN A 232 -5.51 32.37 -1.51
CA GLN A 232 -4.50 31.88 -2.46
C GLN A 232 -4.37 30.36 -2.41
N VAL A 233 -4.43 29.75 -1.22
CA VAL A 233 -4.40 28.29 -1.05
C VAL A 233 -5.65 27.64 -1.66
N GLN A 234 -6.82 28.23 -1.44
CA GLN A 234 -8.09 27.76 -2.03
C GLN A 234 -8.07 27.80 -3.55
N GLN A 235 -7.46 28.83 -4.15
CA GLN A 235 -7.31 28.93 -5.60
C GLN A 235 -6.33 27.89 -6.13
N MET A 236 -5.25 27.60 -5.41
CA MET A 236 -4.20 26.66 -5.81
C MET A 236 -4.06 25.48 -4.82
N PRO A 237 -5.09 24.63 -4.68
CA PRO A 237 -5.14 23.61 -3.63
C PRO A 237 -4.15 22.46 -3.88
N ARG A 238 -3.60 22.37 -5.09
CA ARG A 238 -2.51 21.44 -5.45
C ARG A 238 -1.27 21.65 -4.61
N VAL A 239 -1.03 22.85 -4.07
CA VAL A 239 0.11 23.13 -3.19
C VAL A 239 0.18 22.16 -2.01
N LEU A 240 -0.98 21.79 -1.45
CA LEU A 240 -1.10 20.89 -0.30
C LEU A 240 -0.69 19.45 -0.60
N CYS A 241 -0.49 19.10 -1.88
CA CYS A 241 -0.05 17.77 -2.29
C CYS A 241 1.48 17.65 -2.39
N HIS A 242 2.21 18.77 -2.50
CA HIS A 242 3.68 18.77 -2.56
C HIS A 242 4.31 18.43 -1.21
N SER A 243 5.59 18.02 -1.19
CA SER A 243 6.31 17.91 0.09
C SER A 243 6.65 19.30 0.61
N LEU A 244 6.69 19.45 1.94
CA LEU A 244 7.09 20.71 2.58
C LEU A 244 8.49 21.13 2.10
N ASP A 245 9.43 20.18 2.02
CA ASP A 245 10.78 20.41 1.50
C ASP A 245 10.78 21.01 0.09
N THR A 246 9.90 20.53 -0.80
CA THR A 246 9.80 21.07 -2.16
C THR A 246 9.33 22.52 -2.14
N ILE A 247 8.37 22.85 -1.28
CA ILE A 247 7.82 24.20 -1.16
C ILE A 247 8.89 25.14 -0.59
N GLN A 248 9.55 24.74 0.50
CA GLN A 248 10.62 25.49 1.16
C GLN A 248 11.82 25.72 0.24
N MET A 249 12.31 24.67 -0.43
CA MET A 249 13.39 24.75 -1.41
C MET A 249 13.04 25.76 -2.50
N ARG A 250 11.86 25.63 -3.11
CA ARG A 250 11.45 26.53 -4.19
C ARG A 250 11.30 27.98 -3.75
N LEU A 251 10.77 28.24 -2.55
CA LEU A 251 10.66 29.60 -2.02
C LEU A 251 12.03 30.21 -1.74
N THR A 252 12.95 29.44 -1.16
CA THR A 252 14.33 29.88 -0.89
C THR A 252 15.03 30.23 -2.20
N GLU A 253 14.97 29.35 -3.20
CA GLU A 253 15.57 29.59 -4.51
C GLU A 253 14.99 30.82 -5.22
N LEU A 254 13.67 31.05 -5.11
CA LEU A 254 13.03 32.23 -5.68
C LEU A 254 13.47 33.51 -4.96
N ARG A 255 13.60 33.45 -3.63
CA ARG A 255 14.06 34.56 -2.78
C ARG A 255 15.50 34.96 -3.11
N ASP A 256 16.38 34.00 -3.34
CA ASP A 256 17.77 34.23 -3.76
C ASP A 256 17.84 34.93 -5.13
N LEU A 257 16.88 34.62 -6.00
CA LEU A 257 16.70 35.30 -7.29
C LEU A 257 16.06 36.68 -7.18
N GLY A 258 15.68 37.12 -5.97
CA GLY A 258 14.99 38.39 -5.73
C GLY A 258 13.51 38.36 -6.12
N TYR A 259 12.91 37.18 -6.27
CA TYR A 259 11.52 37.01 -6.62
C TYR A 259 10.72 36.52 -5.40
N ASN A 260 9.74 37.32 -4.97
CA ASN A 260 8.78 36.90 -3.95
C ASN A 260 7.43 36.54 -4.61
N PRO A 261 7.05 35.25 -4.69
CA PRO A 261 5.85 34.84 -5.39
C PRO A 261 4.57 35.33 -4.71
N ILE A 262 3.78 36.13 -5.43
CA ILE A 262 2.43 36.53 -5.00
C ILE A 262 1.42 35.39 -5.23
N SER A 263 1.74 34.41 -6.09
CA SER A 263 0.87 33.29 -6.40
C SER A 263 1.55 31.96 -6.14
N LEU A 264 0.82 31.02 -5.54
CA LEU A 264 1.28 29.64 -5.30
C LEU A 264 1.43 28.81 -6.59
N SER A 265 1.01 29.34 -7.73
CA SER A 265 1.08 28.65 -9.03
C SER A 265 2.50 28.20 -9.40
N ILE A 266 3.52 29.03 -9.14
CA ILE A 266 4.92 28.69 -9.41
C ILE A 266 5.41 27.51 -8.56
N LEU A 267 4.93 27.41 -7.31
CA LEU A 267 5.29 26.33 -6.39
C LEU A 267 4.67 25.00 -6.81
N CYS A 268 3.60 25.03 -7.61
CA CYS A 268 2.88 23.85 -8.08
C CYS A 268 3.34 23.35 -9.46
N LYS A 269 4.32 24.00 -10.09
CA LYS A 269 4.83 23.61 -11.42
C LYS A 269 5.56 22.27 -11.39
N SER A 270 5.59 21.58 -12.52
CA SER A 270 6.47 20.41 -12.68
C SER A 270 7.94 20.80 -12.48
N LEU A 271 8.81 19.81 -12.26
CA LEU A 271 10.25 20.06 -12.13
C LEU A 271 10.81 20.79 -13.36
N HIS A 272 10.43 20.34 -14.55
CA HIS A 272 10.88 20.92 -15.81
C HIS A 272 10.44 22.40 -15.96
N GLU A 273 9.14 22.69 -15.82
CA GLU A 273 8.64 24.06 -15.98
C GLU A 273 9.18 25.01 -14.90
N TYR A 274 9.43 24.52 -13.68
CA TYR A 274 10.04 25.30 -12.62
C TYR A 274 11.50 25.63 -12.96
N SER A 275 12.27 24.66 -13.47
CA SER A 275 13.65 24.88 -13.92
C SER A 275 13.72 25.86 -15.08
N GLU A 276 12.82 25.78 -16.07
CA GLU A 276 12.76 26.76 -17.16
C GLU A 276 12.47 28.17 -16.65
N PHE A 277 11.53 28.30 -15.70
CA PHE A 277 11.25 29.59 -15.06
C PHE A 277 12.49 30.13 -14.34
N LYS A 278 13.18 29.28 -13.57
CA LYS A 278 14.42 29.62 -12.87
C LYS A 278 15.51 30.10 -13.84
N HIS A 279 15.72 29.39 -14.95
CA HIS A 279 16.67 29.77 -15.98
C HIS A 279 16.32 31.13 -16.59
N LYS A 280 15.05 31.36 -16.95
CA LYS A 280 14.59 32.64 -17.48
C LYS A 280 14.87 33.81 -16.53
N MET A 281 14.57 33.64 -15.24
CA MET A 281 14.80 34.66 -14.22
C MET A 281 16.30 34.93 -13.99
N SER A 282 17.13 33.88 -14.02
CA SER A 282 18.59 34.03 -13.93
C SER A 282 19.20 34.74 -15.14
N GLY A 283 18.63 34.55 -16.34
CA GLY A 283 19.05 35.19 -17.58
C GLY A 283 18.71 36.68 -17.62
N SER A 284 17.51 37.06 -17.16
CA SER A 284 17.07 38.47 -17.11
C SER A 284 17.92 39.34 -16.17
N ARG A 285 18.47 38.76 -15.09
CA ARG A 285 19.35 39.48 -14.15
C ARG A 285 20.70 39.88 -14.78
N LYS A 286 21.20 39.11 -15.77
CA LYS A 286 22.48 39.40 -16.46
C LYS A 286 22.37 40.53 -17.49
N GLN A 287 21.18 40.85 -17.99
CA GLN A 287 20.96 41.91 -18.98
C GLN A 287 20.78 43.32 -18.37
N ILE A 288 20.49 43.42 -17.07
CA ILE A 288 20.29 44.71 -16.38
C ILE A 288 21.60 45.20 -15.72
N ALA A 289 22.62 44.35 -15.65
CA ALA A 289 23.92 44.66 -15.04
C ALA A 289 25.04 44.99 -16.05
N LEU A 290 24.67 45.29 -17.31
CA LEU A 290 25.53 45.79 -18.38
C LEU A 290 25.03 47.16 -18.84
#